data_AF-A0A2N2T434-F1
#
_entry.id   AF-A0A2N2T434-F1
#
_cell.length_a   1.000
_cell.length_b   1.000
_cell.length_c   1.000
_cell.angle_alpha   90.00
_cell.angle_beta   90.00
_cell.angle_gamma   90.00
#
_symmetry.space_group_name_H-M   'P 1'
#
loop_
_entity.id
_entity.type
_entity.pdbx_description
1 polymer ?
#
loop_
_entity_poly.entity_id
_entity_poly.type
_entity_poly.pdbx_seq_one_letter_code
_entity_poly.pdbx_strand_id
1 'polypeptide(L)'
;MNAPRPSIQPNPPPNRLARIAQARLSLMQDGQSLAPGWVAPWVERSWQRCLNSGLQPSSQISFAQVTAPTLRYTLEANHSLIAAAQPMLQSLARAIVNTRYFAILTNADGVVVDA
;
A
#
# COMPACT_ATOMS: atom_id res chain seq x y z
N MET A 1 -2.48 -28.66 6.22
CA MET A 1 -3.58 -27.84 5.66
C MET A 1 -2.94 -26.67 4.95
N ASN A 2 -2.70 -26.77 3.64
CA ASN A 2 -1.96 -25.75 2.87
C ASN A 2 -2.91 -24.63 2.45
N ALA A 3 -2.62 -23.38 2.84
CA ALA A 3 -3.34 -22.21 2.38
C ALA A 3 -3.15 -22.02 0.86
N PRO A 4 -4.18 -21.64 0.10
CA PRO A 4 -4.05 -21.40 -1.33
C PRO A 4 -3.11 -20.23 -1.60
N ARG A 5 -2.17 -20.41 -2.54
CA ARG A 5 -1.29 -19.32 -3.01
C ARG A 5 -2.16 -18.22 -3.65
N PRO A 6 -1.93 -16.93 -3.34
CA PRO A 6 -2.64 -15.85 -4.01
C PRO A 6 -2.27 -15.87 -5.51
N SER A 7 -3.26 -16.16 -6.35
CA SER A 7 -3.15 -16.09 -7.80
C SER A 7 -3.08 -14.62 -8.23
N ILE A 8 -1.88 -14.16 -8.58
CA ILE A 8 -1.67 -12.84 -9.19
C ILE A 8 -2.23 -12.92 -10.62
N GLN A 9 -3.45 -12.44 -10.84
CA GLN A 9 -4.02 -12.35 -12.19
C GLN A 9 -3.35 -11.19 -12.94
N PRO A 10 -2.66 -11.46 -14.06
CA PRO A 10 -1.80 -10.47 -14.72
C PRO A 10 -2.55 -9.48 -15.62
N ASN A 11 -3.88 -9.56 -15.74
CA ASN A 11 -4.64 -8.56 -16.50
C ASN A 11 -5.96 -8.20 -15.78
N PRO A 12 -6.11 -6.95 -15.29
CA PRO A 12 -7.43 -6.47 -14.91
C PRO A 12 -8.32 -6.44 -16.17
N PRO A 13 -9.63 -6.77 -16.08
CA PRO A 13 -10.52 -6.66 -17.23
C PRO A 13 -10.43 -5.23 -17.80
N PRO A 14 -10.56 -5.03 -19.12
CA PRO A 14 -10.23 -3.78 -19.82
C PRO A 14 -10.94 -2.52 -19.27
N ASN A 15 -11.99 -2.71 -18.45
CA ASN A 15 -12.77 -1.65 -17.84
C ASN A 15 -12.53 -1.48 -16.31
N ARG A 16 -11.62 -2.25 -15.68
CA ARG A 16 -11.41 -2.15 -14.22
C ARG A 16 -10.77 -0.82 -13.81
N LEU A 17 -9.75 -0.38 -14.53
CA LEU A 17 -9.06 0.88 -14.21
C LEU A 17 -10.00 2.08 -14.42
N ALA A 18 -10.78 2.06 -15.50
CA ALA A 18 -11.82 3.05 -15.74
C ALA A 18 -12.90 3.05 -14.63
N ARG A 19 -13.36 1.87 -14.18
CA ARG A 19 -14.27 1.76 -13.03
C ARG A 19 -13.68 2.30 -11.73
N ILE A 20 -12.40 2.02 -11.45
CA ILE A 20 -11.72 2.58 -10.28
C ILE A 20 -11.60 4.11 -10.39
N ALA A 21 -11.27 4.62 -11.58
CA ALA A 21 -11.21 6.06 -11.81
C ALA A 21 -12.57 6.72 -11.59
N GLN A 22 -13.64 6.14 -12.14
CA GLN A 22 -15.00 6.66 -11.96
C GLN A 22 -15.44 6.59 -10.49
N ALA A 23 -15.15 5.49 -9.78
CA ALA A 23 -15.39 5.39 -8.34
C ALA A 23 -14.67 6.48 -7.54
N ARG A 24 -13.43 6.81 -7.91
CA ARG A 24 -12.68 7.91 -7.26
C ARG A 24 -13.35 9.25 -7.51
N LEU A 25 -13.78 9.53 -8.74
CA LEU A 25 -14.49 10.78 -9.07
C LEU A 25 -15.77 10.91 -8.23
N SER A 26 -16.64 9.90 -8.25
CA SER A 26 -17.93 9.95 -7.53
C SER A 26 -17.78 10.11 -6.02
N LEU A 27 -16.83 9.41 -5.38
CA LEU A 27 -16.65 9.54 -3.94
C LEU A 27 -15.87 10.80 -3.55
N MET A 28 -14.76 11.07 -4.22
CA MET A 28 -13.80 12.09 -3.77
C MET A 28 -14.11 13.49 -4.31
N GLN A 29 -14.80 13.61 -5.44
CA GLN A 29 -15.21 14.91 -6.00
C GLN A 29 -16.67 15.20 -5.69
N ASP A 30 -17.57 14.24 -5.93
CA ASP A 30 -19.01 14.47 -5.79
C ASP A 30 -19.53 14.14 -4.38
N GLY A 31 -18.69 13.56 -3.51
CA GLY A 31 -19.06 13.18 -2.14
C GLY A 31 -20.10 12.06 -2.07
N GLN A 32 -20.33 11.33 -3.16
CA GLN A 32 -21.38 10.32 -3.24
C GLN A 32 -20.91 8.97 -2.71
N SER A 33 -21.79 8.29 -1.98
CA SER A 33 -21.58 6.89 -1.61
C SER A 33 -21.51 6.03 -2.88
N LEU A 34 -20.58 5.08 -2.91
CA LEU A 34 -20.47 4.18 -4.05
C LEU A 34 -21.52 3.09 -3.98
N ALA A 35 -22.09 2.74 -5.14
CA ALA A 35 -22.93 1.55 -5.20
C ALA A 35 -22.10 0.28 -4.93
N PRO A 36 -22.70 -0.78 -4.36
CA PRO A 36 -22.01 -2.04 -4.11
C PRO A 36 -21.36 -2.60 -5.39
N GLY A 37 -20.13 -3.11 -5.26
CA GLY A 37 -19.41 -3.75 -6.36
C GLY A 37 -18.60 -2.82 -7.25
N TRP A 38 -18.60 -1.50 -7.02
CA TRP A 38 -17.70 -0.57 -7.71
C TRP A 38 -16.24 -0.77 -7.30
N VAL A 39 -16.00 -0.83 -5.99
CA VAL A 39 -14.74 -1.21 -5.36
C VAL A 39 -15.03 -2.15 -4.19
N ALA A 40 -13.99 -2.79 -3.65
CA ALA A 40 -14.17 -3.57 -2.43
C ALA A 40 -14.55 -2.63 -1.26
N PRO A 41 -15.47 -3.02 -0.35
CA PRO A 41 -15.95 -2.13 0.72
C PRO A 41 -14.86 -1.60 1.67
N TRP A 42 -13.73 -2.32 1.82
CA TRP A 42 -12.60 -1.84 2.62
C TRP A 42 -11.82 -0.71 1.93
N VAL A 43 -11.83 -0.65 0.59
CA VAL A 43 -11.22 0.45 -0.18
C VAL A 43 -12.01 1.73 0.03
N GLU A 44 -13.34 1.67 -0.12
CA GLU A 44 -14.23 2.82 0.10
C GLU A 44 -14.10 3.36 1.53
N ARG A 45 -14.15 2.48 2.55
CA ARG A 45 -13.91 2.89 3.95
C ARG A 45 -12.53 3.53 4.15
N SER A 46 -11.50 3.06 3.44
CA SER A 46 -10.17 3.67 3.52
C SER A 46 -10.16 5.07 2.93
N TRP A 47 -10.80 5.29 1.78
CA TRP A 47 -10.92 6.60 1.16
C TRP A 47 -11.71 7.57 2.06
N GLN A 48 -12.83 7.13 2.62
CA GLN A 48 -13.61 7.93 3.57
C GLN A 48 -12.78 8.34 4.80
N ARG A 49 -11.98 7.43 5.37
CA ARG A 49 -11.07 7.79 6.48
C ARG A 49 -10.08 8.89 6.06
N CYS A 50 -9.44 8.76 4.89
CA CYS A 50 -8.51 9.77 4.39
C CYS A 50 -9.18 11.14 4.24
N LEU A 51 -10.36 11.19 3.62
CA LEU A 51 -11.14 12.42 3.42
C LEU A 51 -11.56 13.04 4.77
N ASN A 52 -12.02 12.21 5.72
CA ASN A 52 -12.38 12.64 7.07
C ASN A 52 -11.17 13.15 7.88
N SER A 53 -9.95 12.68 7.58
CA SER A 53 -8.70 13.21 8.13
C SER A 53 -8.23 14.50 7.44
N GLY A 54 -9.03 15.06 6.52
CA GLY A 54 -8.73 16.32 5.83
C GLY A 54 -7.79 16.17 4.62
N LEU A 55 -7.42 14.94 4.23
CA LEU A 55 -6.60 14.72 3.05
C LEU A 55 -7.42 15.01 1.79
N GLN A 56 -6.84 15.76 0.85
CA GLN A 56 -7.47 16.06 -0.43
C GLN A 56 -6.78 15.30 -1.58
N PRO A 57 -7.54 14.76 -2.55
CA PRO A 57 -6.96 14.01 -3.68
C PRO A 57 -5.97 14.83 -4.52
N SER A 58 -6.15 16.14 -4.60
CA SER A 58 -5.33 17.07 -5.37
C SER A 58 -4.15 17.65 -4.59
N SER A 59 -4.03 17.35 -3.29
CA SER A 59 -2.89 17.81 -2.49
C SER A 59 -1.59 17.16 -2.98
N GLN A 60 -0.52 17.94 -3.03
CA GLN A 60 0.81 17.39 -3.25
C GLN A 60 1.17 16.46 -2.10
N ILE A 61 1.61 15.25 -2.44
CA ILE A 61 2.11 14.29 -1.45
C ILE A 61 3.49 14.77 -1.02
N SER A 62 3.60 15.16 0.25
CA SER A 62 4.88 15.40 0.90
C SER A 62 5.29 14.14 1.66
N PHE A 63 6.50 13.66 1.39
CA PHE A 63 7.11 12.62 2.20
C PHE A 63 7.92 13.29 3.30
N ALA A 64 7.50 13.12 4.55
CA ALA A 64 8.30 13.59 5.68
C ALA A 64 9.65 12.85 5.67
N GLN A 65 10.74 13.59 5.48
CA GLN A 65 12.07 13.01 5.54
C GLN A 65 12.34 12.53 6.97
N VAL A 66 12.70 11.26 7.11
CA VAL A 66 13.12 10.70 8.39
C VAL A 66 14.51 11.23 8.71
N THR A 67 14.66 11.91 9.84
CA THR A 67 15.98 12.40 10.27
C THR A 67 16.92 11.24 10.57
N ALA A 68 18.24 11.44 10.45
CA ALA A 68 19.20 10.37 10.73
C ALA A 68 19.09 9.79 12.16
N PRO A 69 18.86 10.58 13.23
CA PRO A 69 18.59 10.04 14.56
C PRO A 69 17.31 9.20 14.62
N THR A 70 16.21 9.67 14.03
CA THR A 70 14.94 8.93 13.97
C THR A 70 15.09 7.62 13.21
N LEU A 71 15.85 7.63 12.10
CA LEU A 71 16.13 6.43 11.32
C LEU A 71 16.88 5.40 12.16
N ARG A 72 17.97 5.79 12.83
CA ARG A 72 18.73 4.89 13.70
C ARG A 72 17.84 4.29 14.79
N TYR A 73 17.11 5.12 15.51
CA TYR A 73 16.19 4.65 16.54
C TYR A 73 15.16 3.65 16.00
N THR A 74 14.60 3.94 14.81
CA THR A 74 13.61 3.07 14.17
C THR A 74 14.22 1.73 13.78
N LEU A 75 15.43 1.71 13.21
CA LEU A 75 16.13 0.47 12.84
C LEU A 75 16.47 -0.37 14.08
N GLU A 76 17.00 0.24 15.13
CA GLU A 76 17.32 -0.46 16.39
C GLU A 76 16.05 -1.05 17.03
N ALA A 77 14.97 -0.26 17.11
CA ALA A 77 13.70 -0.72 17.68
C ALA A 77 13.05 -1.88 16.87
N ASN A 78 13.40 -2.01 15.58
CA ASN A 78 12.87 -3.03 14.68
C ASN A 78 13.89 -4.11 14.31
N HIS A 79 15.05 -4.18 14.98
CA HIS A 79 16.14 -5.09 14.65
C HIS A 79 15.66 -6.55 14.53
N SER A 80 14.89 -7.04 15.51
CA SER A 80 14.36 -8.42 15.49
C SER A 80 13.41 -8.69 14.33
N LEU A 81 12.59 -7.70 13.95
CA LEU A 81 11.69 -7.79 12.81
C LEU A 81 12.49 -7.88 11.50
N ILE A 82 13.49 -7.01 11.36
CA ILE A 82 14.38 -6.96 10.19
C ILE A 82 15.12 -8.28 10.05
N ALA A 83 15.79 -8.75 11.11
CA ALA A 83 16.56 -9.99 11.09
C ALA A 83 15.70 -11.22 10.74
N ALA A 84 14.46 -11.27 11.23
CA ALA A 84 13.53 -12.35 10.89
C ALA A 84 13.02 -12.30 9.44
N ALA A 85 12.81 -11.09 8.89
CA ALA A 85 12.25 -10.89 7.56
C ALA A 85 13.29 -10.93 6.44
N GLN A 86 14.55 -10.58 6.73
CA GLN A 86 15.63 -10.42 5.75
C GLN A 86 15.80 -11.62 4.80
N PRO A 87 15.80 -12.90 5.25
CA PRO A 87 15.94 -14.03 4.33
C PRO A 87 14.78 -14.12 3.32
N MET A 88 13.56 -13.81 3.78
CA MET A 88 12.36 -13.83 2.95
C MET A 88 12.39 -12.69 1.93
N LEU A 89 12.75 -11.48 2.35
CA LEU A 89 12.86 -10.32 1.46
C LEU A 89 13.90 -10.54 0.37
N GLN A 90 15.07 -11.10 0.71
CA GLN A 90 16.08 -11.46 -0.29
C GLN A 90 15.58 -12.49 -1.29
N SER A 91 14.87 -13.52 -0.82
CA SER A 91 14.28 -14.52 -1.71
C SER A 91 13.22 -13.90 -2.63
N LEU A 92 12.39 -13.00 -2.10
CA LEU A 92 11.35 -12.32 -2.86
C LEU A 92 11.97 -11.38 -3.90
N ALA A 93 12.96 -10.58 -3.52
CA ALA A 93 13.68 -9.66 -4.40
C ALA A 93 14.29 -10.40 -5.60
N ARG A 94 14.89 -11.57 -5.37
CA ARG A 94 15.42 -12.42 -6.46
C ARG A 94 14.30 -12.96 -7.36
N ALA A 95 13.17 -13.37 -6.78
CA ALA A 95 12.04 -13.90 -7.55
C ALA A 95 11.38 -12.84 -8.45
N ILE A 96 11.42 -11.57 -8.04
CA ILE A 96 10.78 -10.45 -8.77
C ILE A 96 11.77 -9.58 -9.54
N VAL A 97 13.05 -9.95 -9.61
CA VAL A 97 14.13 -9.12 -10.20
C VAL A 97 13.87 -8.74 -11.67
N ASN A 98 13.17 -9.60 -12.41
CA ASN A 98 12.79 -9.36 -13.81
C ASN A 98 11.43 -8.62 -13.95
N THR A 99 10.91 -8.09 -12.85
CA THR A 99 9.70 -7.26 -12.82
C THR A 99 10.08 -5.82 -12.49
N ARG A 100 9.13 -4.88 -12.66
CA ARG A 100 9.32 -3.47 -12.26
C ARG A 100 8.88 -3.23 -10.81
N TYR A 101 8.91 -4.26 -9.96
CA TYR A 101 8.47 -4.20 -8.56
C TYR A 101 9.66 -4.37 -7.61
N PHE A 102 9.53 -3.78 -6.43
CA PHE A 102 10.46 -3.91 -5.31
C PHE A 102 9.69 -4.37 -4.06
N ALA A 103 10.38 -5.05 -3.15
CA ALA A 103 9.83 -5.42 -1.85
C ALA A 103 10.17 -4.33 -0.84
N ILE A 104 9.29 -4.12 0.15
CA ILE A 104 9.58 -3.26 1.30
C ILE A 104 9.10 -3.93 2.56
N LEU A 105 9.77 -3.62 3.67
CA LEU A 105 9.35 -3.95 5.02
C LEU A 105 8.98 -2.67 5.74
N THR A 106 7.77 -2.62 6.29
CA THR A 106 7.33 -1.52 7.16
C THR A 106 7.14 -2.01 8.59
N ASN A 107 7.41 -1.15 9.57
CA ASN A 107 7.01 -1.40 10.94
C ASN A 107 5.49 -1.15 11.14
N ALA A 108 5.01 -1.28 12.38
CA ALA A 108 3.59 -1.11 12.72
C ALA A 108 3.05 0.30 12.48
N ASP A 109 3.92 1.31 12.48
CA ASP A 109 3.58 2.71 12.23
C ASP A 109 3.61 3.06 10.73
N GLY A 110 3.89 2.08 9.86
CA GLY A 110 3.99 2.28 8.42
C GLY A 110 5.30 2.92 7.96
N VAL A 111 6.33 2.97 8.80
CA VAL A 111 7.68 3.44 8.43
C VAL A 111 8.45 2.32 7.75
N VAL A 112 9.07 2.62 6.60
CA VAL A 112 9.93 1.66 5.89
C VAL A 112 11.21 1.44 6.68
N VAL A 113 11.53 0.17 6.96
CA VAL A 113 12.70 -0.25 7.76
C VAL A 113 13.67 -1.15 6.99
N ASP A 114 13.27 -1.69 5.83
CA ASP A 114 14.13 -2.42 4.88
C ASP A 114 13.50 -2.40 3.47
N ALA A 115 14.31 -2.51 2.42
CA ALA A 115 13.87 -2.50 1.01
C ALA A 115 14.83 -3.23 0.07
#